data_AF-A0A965UIA2-F1
#
_entry.id   AF-A0A965UIA2-F1
#
_cell.length_a   1.000
_cell.length_b   1.000
_cell.length_c   1.000
_cell.angle_alpha   90.00
_cell.angle_beta   90.00
_cell.angle_gamma   90.00
#
_symmetry.space_group_name_H-M   'P 1'
#
loop_
_entity.id
_entity.type
_entity.pdbx_description
1 polymer ?
#
loop_
_entity_poly.entity_id
_entity_poly.type
_entity_poly.pdbx_seq_one_letter_code
_entity_poly.pdbx_strand_id
1 'polypeptide(L)'
;MTYDEYEKIKKLEELLKNGTITQEEFDKEREKIISSTPKSAPSEKPVAASTRQPLMGIEENLYLLLMHLSQFLTAFIIPLVMWLVGKDENKRVDFHGKNILNFQITYIIWLIVGIITIPLIIGIVILSVLGIAMTVFIIVAAVKSYNGEDWKYPLTINFLK
;
A
#
# COMPACT_ATOMS: atom_id res chain seq x y z
N MET A 1 10.99 -3.00 -25.77
CA MET A 1 10.54 -2.23 -26.95
C MET A 1 11.79 -1.77 -27.65
N THR A 2 12.03 -2.30 -28.85
CA THR A 2 13.14 -1.94 -29.72
C THR A 2 12.86 -0.58 -30.37
N TYR A 3 13.92 0.10 -30.83
CA TYR A 3 13.80 1.40 -31.48
C TYR A 3 12.91 1.37 -32.74
N ASP A 4 12.95 0.25 -33.49
CA ASP A 4 12.13 0.03 -34.68
C ASP A 4 10.62 -0.05 -34.34
N GLU A 5 10.27 -0.68 -33.21
CA GLU A 5 8.88 -0.77 -32.75
C GLU A 5 8.33 0.58 -32.29
N TYR A 6 9.18 1.41 -31.66
CA TYR A 6 8.81 2.77 -31.25
C TYR A 6 8.44 3.65 -32.45
N GLU A 7 9.27 3.64 -33.50
CA GLU A 7 8.99 4.41 -34.72
C GLU A 7 7.72 3.91 -35.43
N LYS A 8 7.46 2.59 -35.41
CA LYS A 8 6.20 2.01 -35.92
C LYS A 8 4.97 2.52 -35.16
N ILE A 9 5.01 2.55 -33.83
CA ILE A 9 3.90 3.05 -33.01
C ILE A 9 3.69 4.56 -33.24
N LYS A 10 4.76 5.34 -33.32
CA LYS A 10 4.70 6.77 -33.60
C LYS A 10 4.08 7.07 -34.98
N LYS A 11 4.40 6.25 -35.98
CA LYS A 11 3.78 6.33 -37.30
C LYS A 11 2.29 5.98 -37.27
N LEU A 12 1.90 4.97 -36.49
CA LEU A 12 0.48 4.63 -36.30
C LEU A 12 -0.30 5.78 -35.62
N GLU A 13 0.31 6.47 -34.66
CA GLU A 13 -0.28 7.63 -34.00
C GLU A 13 -0.48 8.81 -34.97
N GLU A 14 0.48 9.00 -35.88
CA GLU A 14 0.37 9.98 -36.96
C GLU A 14 -0.76 9.63 -37.95
N LEU A 15 -0.93 8.35 -38.27
CA LEU A 15 -2.01 7.85 -39.13
C LEU A 15 -3.40 7.92 -38.45
N LEU A 16 -3.45 7.83 -37.12
CA LEU A 16 -4.68 8.04 -36.37
C LEU A 16 -5.03 9.54 -36.35
N LYS A 17 -4.03 10.39 -36.10
CA LYS A 17 -4.19 11.85 -36.02
C LYS A 17 -4.61 12.48 -37.36
N ASN A 18 -4.17 11.92 -38.48
CA ASN A 18 -4.57 12.36 -39.81
C ASN A 18 -5.88 11.70 -40.30
N GLY A 19 -6.50 10.84 -39.48
CA GLY A 19 -7.78 10.17 -39.78
C GLY A 19 -7.69 9.07 -40.84
N THR A 20 -6.49 8.61 -41.20
CA THR A 20 -6.29 7.55 -42.20
C THR A 20 -6.65 6.17 -41.63
N ILE A 21 -6.52 5.98 -40.32
CA ILE A 21 -6.91 4.76 -39.61
C ILE A 21 -7.87 5.08 -38.47
N THR A 22 -8.68 4.10 -38.09
CA THR A 22 -9.60 4.21 -36.95
C THR A 22 -8.91 3.86 -35.62
N GLN A 23 -9.51 4.28 -34.50
CA GLN A 23 -9.01 3.95 -33.16
C GLN A 23 -8.94 2.43 -32.92
N GLU A 24 -9.92 1.68 -33.44
CA GLU A 24 -9.97 0.22 -33.31
C GLU A 24 -8.83 -0.47 -34.10
N GLU A 25 -8.53 0.03 -35.30
CA GLU A 25 -7.40 -0.47 -36.10
C GLU A 25 -6.06 -0.12 -35.48
N PHE A 26 -5.94 1.07 -34.90
CA PHE A 26 -4.76 1.49 -34.16
C PHE A 26 -4.49 0.57 -32.97
N ASP A 27 -5.51 0.29 -32.16
CA ASP A 27 -5.37 -0.55 -30.97
C ASP A 27 -4.99 -2.00 -31.35
N LYS A 28 -5.60 -2.54 -32.41
CA LYS A 28 -5.27 -3.88 -32.93
C LYS A 28 -3.83 -4.00 -33.44
N GLU A 29 -3.34 -3.03 -34.22
CA GLU A 29 -2.00 -3.10 -34.79
C GLU A 29 -0.92 -2.75 -33.74
N ARG A 30 -1.24 -1.87 -32.77
CA ARG A 30 -0.37 -1.60 -31.61
C ARG A 30 -0.20 -2.85 -30.76
N GLU A 31 -1.28 -3.59 -30.47
CA GLU A 31 -1.21 -4.85 -29.72
C GLU A 31 -0.37 -5.91 -30.43
N LYS A 32 -0.46 -5.99 -31.76
CA LYS A 32 0.36 -6.90 -32.57
C LYS A 32 1.84 -6.57 -32.51
N ILE A 33 2.20 -5.28 -32.54
CA ILE A 33 3.59 -4.82 -32.39
C ILE A 33 4.10 -5.17 -30.98
N ILE A 34 3.31 -4.87 -29.93
CA ILE A 34 3.68 -5.10 -28.53
C ILE A 34 3.75 -6.60 -28.18
N SER A 35 2.88 -7.43 -28.76
CA SER A 35 2.86 -8.88 -28.53
C SER A 35 3.95 -9.64 -29.29
N SER A 36 4.51 -9.06 -30.37
CA SER A 36 5.64 -9.63 -31.10
C SER A 36 7.00 -9.44 -30.40
N THR A 37 7.05 -8.62 -29.35
CA THR A 37 8.25 -8.38 -28.53
C THR A 37 8.34 -9.40 -27.38
N PRO A 38 9.50 -10.04 -27.13
CA PRO A 38 9.74 -10.70 -25.85
C PRO A 38 9.69 -9.63 -24.75
N LYS A 39 8.71 -9.75 -23.85
CA LYS A 39 8.34 -8.84 -22.75
C LYS A 39 9.53 -8.04 -22.19
N SER A 40 9.81 -6.90 -22.83
CA SER A 40 10.74 -5.86 -22.38
C SER A 40 10.00 -4.54 -22.46
N ALA A 41 9.01 -4.41 -21.57
CA ALA A 41 8.38 -3.13 -21.27
C ALA A 41 9.44 -2.15 -20.74
N PRO A 42 9.20 -0.82 -20.82
CA PRO A 42 10.12 0.21 -20.31
C PRO A 42 10.51 -0.10 -18.86
N SER A 43 11.72 0.28 -18.47
CA SER A 43 12.18 0.21 -17.09
C SER A 43 11.41 1.19 -16.17
N GLU A 44 10.12 0.98 -15.99
CA GLU A 44 9.59 0.98 -14.63
C GLU A 44 10.24 -0.24 -13.99
N LYS A 45 10.95 -0.06 -12.86
CA LYS A 45 11.34 -1.21 -12.05
C LYS A 45 10.12 -2.12 -11.98
N PRO A 46 10.23 -3.45 -12.19
CA PRO A 46 9.10 -4.31 -11.91
C PRO A 46 8.75 -4.06 -10.44
N VAL A 47 7.68 -3.29 -10.20
CA VAL A 47 6.93 -3.40 -8.96
C VAL A 47 6.53 -4.84 -9.02
N ALA A 48 7.26 -5.65 -8.25
CA ALA A 48 7.24 -7.09 -8.36
C ALA A 48 5.77 -7.51 -8.33
N ALA A 49 5.23 -7.90 -9.48
CA ALA A 49 3.86 -8.33 -9.60
C ALA A 49 3.76 -9.55 -8.68
N SER A 50 3.25 -9.30 -7.48
CA SER A 50 3.03 -10.32 -6.48
C SER A 50 2.15 -11.36 -7.14
N THR A 51 2.63 -12.59 -7.28
CA THR A 51 1.90 -13.72 -7.90
C THR A 51 0.69 -14.15 -7.05
N ARG A 52 0.20 -13.27 -6.17
CA ARG A 52 -0.86 -13.49 -5.21
C ARG A 52 -2.13 -12.86 -5.75
N GLN A 53 -3.26 -13.53 -5.51
CA GLN A 53 -4.56 -13.03 -5.95
C GLN A 53 -4.81 -11.60 -5.42
N PRO A 54 -5.41 -10.72 -6.22
CA PRO A 54 -5.68 -9.34 -5.79
C PRO A 54 -6.69 -9.34 -4.63
N LEU A 55 -6.36 -8.60 -3.57
CA LEU A 55 -7.21 -8.42 -2.39
C LEU A 55 -8.19 -7.27 -2.66
N MET A 56 -9.49 -7.57 -2.74
CA MET A 56 -10.53 -6.60 -3.13
C MET A 56 -10.24 -5.91 -4.49
N GLY A 57 -9.60 -6.61 -5.42
CA GLY A 57 -9.20 -6.04 -6.72
C GLY A 57 -7.99 -5.11 -6.67
N ILE A 58 -7.28 -5.04 -5.53
CA ILE A 58 -6.08 -4.23 -5.33
C ILE A 58 -4.87 -5.14 -5.06
N GLU A 59 -3.68 -4.72 -5.46
CA GLU A 59 -2.43 -5.42 -5.15
C GLU A 59 -2.17 -5.50 -3.63
N GLU A 60 -1.57 -6.60 -3.19
CA GLU A 60 -1.28 -6.86 -1.76
C GLU A 60 -0.52 -5.70 -1.09
N ASN A 61 0.53 -5.17 -1.72
CA ASN A 61 1.35 -4.11 -1.14
C ASN A 61 0.58 -2.79 -0.97
N LEU A 62 -0.26 -2.45 -1.96
CA LEU A 62 -1.14 -1.29 -1.89
C LEU A 62 -2.23 -1.49 -0.84
N TYR A 63 -2.79 -2.69 -0.75
CA TYR A 63 -3.76 -3.04 0.28
C TYR A 63 -3.19 -2.83 1.69
N LEU A 64 -1.96 -3.30 1.95
CA LEU A 64 -1.28 -3.13 3.23
C LEU A 64 -0.90 -1.67 3.52
N LEU A 65 -0.43 -0.93 2.51
CA LEU A 65 -0.19 0.51 2.61
C LEU A 65 -1.45 1.24 3.10
N LEU A 66 -2.58 0.99 2.42
CA LEU A 66 -3.87 1.61 2.75
C LEU A 66 -4.37 1.18 4.12
N MET A 67 -4.15 -0.09 4.51
CA MET A 67 -4.49 -0.57 5.84
C MET A 67 -3.79 0.26 6.93
N HIS A 68 -2.48 0.51 6.80
CA HIS A 68 -1.75 1.36 7.74
C HIS A 68 -2.20 2.83 7.67
N LEU A 69 -2.32 3.43 6.49
CA LEU A 69 -2.70 4.84 6.36
C LEU A 69 -4.13 5.12 6.84
N SER A 70 -5.04 4.15 6.74
CA SER A 70 -6.42 4.28 7.21
C SER A 70 -6.55 4.49 8.72
N GLN A 71 -5.48 4.22 9.48
CA GLN A 71 -5.40 4.49 10.92
C GLN A 71 -5.51 5.99 11.24
N PHE A 72 -5.10 6.89 10.34
CA PHE A 72 -5.25 8.33 10.56
C PHE A 72 -6.72 8.79 10.53
N LEU A 73 -7.59 8.06 9.82
CA LEU A 73 -9.00 8.43 9.67
C LEU A 73 -9.86 7.83 10.78
N THR A 74 -9.61 6.57 11.13
CA THR A 74 -10.52 5.80 11.99
C THR A 74 -9.84 5.05 13.14
N ALA A 75 -8.56 5.36 13.40
CA ALA A 75 -7.68 4.66 14.33
C ALA A 75 -7.53 3.16 14.01
N PHE A 76 -8.52 2.35 14.36
CA PHE A 76 -8.50 0.91 14.16
C PHE A 76 -9.73 0.34 13.44
N ILE A 77 -10.79 1.12 13.19
CA ILE A 77 -12.03 0.57 12.60
C ILE A 77 -11.82 0.11 11.15
N ILE A 78 -11.32 0.97 10.26
CA ILE A 78 -11.04 0.56 8.87
C ILE A 78 -9.97 -0.54 8.82
N PRO A 79 -8.82 -0.44 9.53
CA PRO A 79 -7.85 -1.52 9.58
C PRO A 79 -8.43 -2.85 10.08
N LEU A 80 -9.34 -2.82 11.06
CA LEU A 80 -10.02 -4.01 11.59
C LEU A 80 -10.89 -4.66 10.51
N VAL A 81 -11.69 -3.88 9.79
CA VAL A 81 -12.52 -4.40 8.69
C VAL A 81 -11.64 -5.01 7.60
N MET A 82 -10.58 -4.30 7.18
CA MET A 82 -9.63 -4.80 6.20
C MET A 82 -8.97 -6.11 6.67
N TRP A 83 -8.53 -6.17 7.92
CA TRP A 83 -7.96 -7.39 8.50
C TRP A 83 -8.98 -8.54 8.48
N LEU A 84 -10.21 -8.32 8.95
CA LEU A 84 -11.23 -9.37 9.01
C LEU A 84 -11.58 -9.93 7.63
N VAL A 85 -11.57 -9.10 6.58
CA VAL A 85 -11.85 -9.57 5.22
C VAL A 85 -10.67 -10.34 4.63
N GLY A 86 -9.43 -9.88 4.82
CA GLY A 86 -8.27 -10.48 4.15
C GLY A 86 -7.47 -11.51 4.97
N LYS A 87 -7.73 -11.66 6.29
CA LYS A 87 -6.89 -12.50 7.18
C LYS A 87 -6.87 -13.98 6.82
N ASP A 88 -7.98 -14.52 6.34
CA ASP A 88 -8.11 -15.95 6.08
C ASP A 88 -7.47 -16.34 4.72
N GLU A 89 -7.37 -15.37 3.81
CA GLU A 89 -6.80 -15.55 2.46
C GLU A 89 -5.32 -15.17 2.39
N ASN A 90 -4.87 -14.23 3.23
CA ASN A 90 -3.55 -13.64 3.13
C ASN A 90 -2.82 -13.50 4.48
N LYS A 91 -1.73 -14.26 4.62
CA LYS A 91 -0.90 -14.26 5.84
C LYS A 91 -0.26 -12.90 6.16
N ARG A 92 0.07 -12.09 5.16
CA ARG A 92 0.59 -10.73 5.41
C ARG A 92 -0.50 -9.82 5.91
N VAL A 93 -1.71 -9.91 5.35
CA VAL A 93 -2.87 -9.19 5.90
C VAL A 93 -3.11 -9.60 7.35
N ASP A 94 -3.05 -10.90 7.67
CA ASP A 94 -3.18 -11.37 9.04
C ASP A 94 -2.11 -10.78 9.98
N PHE A 95 -0.85 -10.83 9.56
CA PHE A 95 0.27 -10.26 10.30
C PHE A 95 0.10 -8.75 10.56
N HIS A 96 -0.15 -7.97 9.50
CA HIS A 96 -0.25 -6.52 9.59
C HIS A 96 -1.48 -6.09 10.38
N GLY A 97 -2.62 -6.77 10.20
CA GLY A 97 -3.84 -6.50 10.96
C GLY A 97 -3.67 -6.76 12.47
N LYS A 98 -3.09 -7.90 12.86
CA LYS A 98 -2.75 -8.19 14.27
C LYS A 98 -1.78 -7.16 14.84
N ASN A 99 -0.75 -6.80 14.09
CA ASN A 99 0.26 -5.81 14.47
C ASN A 99 -0.38 -4.43 14.70
N ILE A 100 -1.27 -3.99 13.81
CA ILE A 100 -2.03 -2.74 13.94
C ILE A 100 -2.91 -2.77 15.19
N LEU A 101 -3.68 -3.83 15.41
CA LEU A 101 -4.59 -3.91 16.56
C LEU A 101 -3.83 -3.96 17.89
N ASN A 102 -2.76 -4.74 17.96
CA ASN A 102 -1.88 -4.77 19.13
C ASN A 102 -1.30 -3.38 19.42
N PHE A 103 -0.86 -2.66 18.39
CA PHE A 103 -0.34 -1.29 18.54
C PHE A 103 -1.42 -0.32 19.02
N GLN A 104 -2.62 -0.36 18.43
CA GLN A 104 -3.73 0.53 18.81
C GLN A 104 -4.20 0.29 20.24
N ILE A 105 -4.30 -0.97 20.68
CA ILE A 105 -4.60 -1.29 22.09
C ILE A 105 -3.49 -0.76 23.00
N THR A 106 -2.22 -0.98 22.64
CA THR A 106 -1.08 -0.49 23.43
C THR A 106 -1.07 1.05 23.51
N TYR A 107 -1.33 1.71 22.39
CA TYR A 107 -1.40 3.17 22.30
C TYR A 107 -2.53 3.74 23.17
N ILE A 108 -3.72 3.11 23.16
CA ILE A 108 -4.85 3.51 24.01
C ILE A 108 -4.48 3.38 25.50
N ILE A 109 -3.80 2.30 25.90
CA ILE A 109 -3.32 2.15 27.28
C ILE A 109 -2.38 3.30 27.67
N TRP A 110 -1.43 3.63 26.81
CA TRP A 110 -0.50 4.75 27.05
C TRP A 110 -1.21 6.11 27.04
N LEU A 111 -2.23 6.31 26.22
CA LEU A 111 -3.06 7.52 26.24
C LEU A 111 -3.77 7.68 27.59
N ILE A 112 -4.35 6.60 28.13
CA ILE A 112 -5.02 6.62 29.44
C ILE A 112 -4.03 6.99 30.54
N VAL A 113 -2.83 6.38 30.54
CA VAL A 113 -1.75 6.72 31.49
C VAL A 113 -1.32 8.18 31.35
N GLY A 114 -1.17 8.67 30.12
CA GLY A 114 -0.84 10.06 29.82
C GLY A 114 -1.90 11.03 30.37
N ILE A 115 -3.19 10.73 30.18
CA ILE A 115 -4.30 11.54 30.68
C ILE A 115 -4.34 11.58 32.21
N ILE A 116 -4.20 10.42 32.86
CA ILE A 116 -4.20 10.33 34.33
C ILE A 116 -3.03 11.12 34.95
N THR A 117 -1.90 11.21 34.25
CA THR A 117 -0.70 11.91 34.71
C THR A 117 -0.63 13.39 34.31
N ILE A 118 -1.67 13.95 33.67
CA ILE A 118 -1.77 15.39 33.35
C ILE A 118 -1.60 16.29 34.59
N PRO A 119 -2.19 16.00 35.77
CA PRO A 119 -2.03 16.86 36.96
C PRO A 119 -0.56 17.02 37.40
N LEU A 120 0.30 16.08 37.03
CA LEU A 120 1.75 16.11 37.32
C LEU A 120 2.56 16.87 36.25
N ILE A 121 1.91 17.53 35.28
CA ILE A 121 2.48 18.20 34.09
C ILE A 121 3.16 17.23 33.10
N ILE A 122 3.72 16.12 33.59
CA ILE A 122 4.40 15.11 32.79
C ILE A 122 3.48 14.43 31.76
N GLY A 123 2.17 14.34 32.04
CA GLY A 123 1.19 13.81 31.10
C GLY A 123 1.17 14.55 29.77
N ILE A 124 1.36 15.88 29.76
CA ILE A 124 1.38 16.69 28.52
C ILE A 124 2.58 16.30 27.64
N VAL A 125 3.75 16.11 28.26
CA VAL A 125 4.97 15.71 27.55
C VAL A 125 4.80 14.30 26.98
N ILE A 126 4.27 13.37 27.78
CA ILE A 126 4.01 11.99 27.36
C ILE A 126 3.05 11.96 26.16
N LEU A 127 1.90 12.64 26.25
CA LEU A 127 0.90 12.68 25.19
C LEU A 127 1.45 13.31 23.89
N SER A 128 2.28 14.35 24.02
CA SER A 128 2.93 15.00 22.88
C SER A 128 3.91 14.05 22.16
N VAL A 129 4.75 13.34 22.93
CA VAL A 129 5.69 12.34 22.40
C VAL A 129 4.94 11.18 21.76
N LEU A 130 3.86 10.70 22.39
CA LEU A 130 3.02 9.62 21.87
C LEU A 130 2.38 9.98 20.52
N GLY A 131 1.84 11.20 20.37
CA GLY A 131 1.24 11.64 19.11
C GLY A 131 2.24 11.68 17.95
N ILE A 132 3.46 12.17 18.22
CA ILE A 132 4.55 12.20 17.23
C ILE A 132 4.99 10.77 16.89
N ALA A 133 5.24 9.93 17.90
CA ALA A 133 5.66 8.55 17.71
C ALA A 133 4.63 7.74 16.90
N MET A 134 3.33 7.89 17.21
CA MET A 134 2.25 7.25 16.48
C MET A 134 2.28 7.61 15.00
N THR A 135 2.38 8.91 14.70
CA THR A 135 2.42 9.41 13.32
C THR A 135 3.61 8.84 12.55
N VAL A 136 4.81 8.90 13.14
CA VAL A 136 6.03 8.36 12.54
C VAL A 136 5.91 6.85 12.31
N PHE A 137 5.42 6.11 13.29
CA PHE A 137 5.31 4.65 13.18
C PHE A 137 4.30 4.22 12.12
N ILE A 138 3.16 4.89 12.00
CA ILE A 138 2.17 4.59 10.95
C ILE A 138 2.80 4.81 9.57
N ILE A 139 3.50 5.93 9.36
CA ILE A 139 4.15 6.23 8.07
C ILE A 139 5.24 5.20 7.76
N VAL A 140 6.10 4.87 8.72
CA VAL A 140 7.16 3.87 8.53
C VAL A 140 6.56 2.49 8.22
N ALA A 141 5.54 2.07 8.96
CA ALA A 141 4.85 0.81 8.72
C ALA A 141 4.24 0.75 7.32
N ALA A 142 3.56 1.83 6.90
CA ALA A 142 2.93 1.95 5.59
C ALA A 142 3.96 1.86 4.45
N VAL A 143 5.04 2.63 4.53
CA VAL A 143 6.11 2.62 3.50
C VAL A 143 6.80 1.26 3.45
N LYS A 144 7.11 0.67 4.60
CA LYS A 144 7.75 -0.66 4.66
C LYS A 144 6.84 -1.75 4.14
N SER A 145 5.55 -1.76 4.50
CA SER A 145 4.60 -2.74 4.01
C SER A 145 4.42 -2.67 2.49
N TYR A 146 4.45 -1.45 1.93
CA TYR A 146 4.40 -1.24 0.48
C TYR A 146 5.63 -1.78 -0.24
N ASN A 147 6.82 -1.65 0.37
CA ASN A 147 8.06 -2.23 -0.14
C ASN A 147 8.17 -3.75 0.07
N GLY A 148 7.16 -4.40 0.63
CA GLY A 148 7.16 -5.84 0.89
C GLY A 148 7.84 -6.24 2.21
N GLU A 149 8.17 -5.28 3.07
CA GLU A 149 8.78 -5.51 4.38
C GLU A 149 7.72 -5.59 5.49
N ASP A 150 7.79 -6.64 6.31
CA ASP A 150 6.92 -6.83 7.45
C ASP A 150 7.51 -6.11 8.68
N TRP A 151 7.07 -4.88 8.94
CA TRP A 151 7.55 -4.07 10.06
C TRP A 151 6.62 -4.13 11.27
N LYS A 152 7.19 -4.41 12.45
CA LYS A 152 6.46 -4.42 13.72
C LYS A 152 6.50 -3.04 14.38
N TYR A 153 5.36 -2.61 14.91
CA TYR A 153 5.30 -1.38 15.68
C TYR A 153 6.16 -1.51 16.95
N PRO A 154 7.12 -0.60 17.19
CA PRO A 154 7.88 -0.56 18.43
C PRO A 154 6.96 -0.33 19.61
N LEU A 155 7.40 -0.76 20.80
CA LEU A 155 6.69 -0.57 22.06
C LEU A 155 5.27 -1.18 22.09
N THR A 156 5.00 -2.18 21.25
CA THR A 156 3.70 -2.85 21.12
C THR A 156 3.64 -4.11 21.98
N ILE A 157 2.55 -4.27 22.74
CA ILE A 157 2.23 -5.48 23.50
C ILE A 157 1.44 -6.43 22.60
N ASN A 158 1.88 -7.69 22.51
CA ASN A 158 1.25 -8.69 21.63
C ASN A 158 0.05 -9.37 22.33
N PHE A 159 -1.15 -8.82 22.16
CA PHE A 159 -2.40 -9.42 22.62
C PHE A 159 -2.90 -10.51 21.67
N LEU A 160 -2.86 -10.21 20.36
CA LEU A 160 -3.17 -11.13 19.27
C LEU A 160 -1.89 -11.80 18.77
N LYS A 161 -1.90 -13.13 18.67
CA LYS A 161 -0.77 -13.97 18.23
C LYS A 161 -0.95 -14.48 16.81
#